data_AF-A0A7X0HK45-F1
#
_entry.id   AF-A0A7X0HK45-F1
#
_cell.length_a   1.000
_cell.length_b   1.000
_cell.length_c   1.000
_cell.angle_alpha   90.00
_cell.angle_beta   90.00
_cell.angle_gamma   90.00
#
_symmetry.space_group_name_H-M   'P 1'
#
loop_
_entity.id
_entity.type
_entity.pdbx_description
1 polymer ?
#
loop_
_entity_poly.entity_id
_entity_poly.type
_entity_poly.pdbx_seq_one_letter_code
_entity_poly.pdbx_strand_id
1 'polypeptide(L)'
;MSRTDTELVMRTAALVHEGAARRLIERPFVRDNPFGLWPYYLHALIRTTLRTAPDATDDAWTPTDWAQAADRALTALGTQWQAHTGPGGRRLLVGALRQGLALARDLHLDLGWLADGAWAYVGDSVWEPLAPPAPHRPGPARLETAADALVELLSTLARRQHQHRSHTVARLTAVIDSQLLPDDLHHMALYYRAKAHRDLGDSPASRTGMQAVADGQGRLAPAARRGLAHLARMAGDFPTALTTARTLGWDGRHHRVQGDIWWPHGDMDRAATAYAAARDEAETHSVTGERSNSQAHRAFALAFTDPSVADSELALAEQLLVGVDLRATTLSTHIAALARDAGRTDADIDDRAQVLRAEITAAGVTYTELALDLALAFHHAIRNDHDQVTATIARLSENTRDGDFAYYSDIAAFMADLPLEDTSPTRWIDGAQHTRRRWRNLVSARRAHLNGHE
;
A
#
# COMPACT_ATOMS: atom_id res chain seq x y z
N MET A 1 24.28 10.22 -16.21
CA MET A 1 23.29 9.22 -16.72
C MET A 1 23.95 7.86 -16.90
N SER A 2 23.17 6.78 -16.78
CA SER A 2 23.69 5.41 -16.91
C SER A 2 23.32 4.74 -18.23
N ARG A 3 22.23 5.18 -18.86
CA ARG A 3 21.75 4.75 -20.18
C ARG A 3 21.16 5.94 -20.94
N THR A 4 21.19 5.90 -22.27
CA THR A 4 20.73 6.99 -23.15
C THR A 4 20.19 6.49 -24.48
N ASP A 5 19.40 7.30 -25.15
CA ASP A 5 19.13 7.22 -26.59
C ASP A 5 19.79 8.42 -27.30
N THR A 6 19.64 8.52 -28.61
CA THR A 6 20.21 9.63 -29.40
C THR A 6 19.61 10.99 -29.00
N GLU A 7 18.32 11.05 -28.69
CA GLU A 7 17.65 12.29 -28.31
C GLU A 7 18.17 12.84 -26.98
N LEU A 8 18.31 11.97 -25.97
CA LEU A 8 18.88 12.30 -24.68
C LEU A 8 20.32 12.78 -24.81
N VAL A 9 21.15 12.16 -25.66
CA VAL A 9 22.51 12.64 -25.94
C VAL A 9 22.47 14.06 -26.51
N MET A 10 21.64 14.29 -27.53
CA MET A 10 21.53 15.61 -28.16
C MET A 10 21.07 16.68 -27.17
N ARG A 11 20.00 16.42 -26.42
CA ARG A 11 19.46 17.39 -25.45
C ARG A 11 20.44 17.66 -24.32
N THR A 12 21.08 16.63 -23.77
CA THR A 12 22.08 16.77 -22.69
C THR A 12 23.27 17.63 -23.13
N ALA A 13 23.81 17.36 -24.32
CA ALA A 13 24.96 18.05 -24.87
C ALA A 13 24.61 19.33 -25.67
N ALA A 14 23.34 19.75 -25.68
CA ALA A 14 22.84 20.90 -26.44
C ALA A 14 23.22 20.87 -27.94
N LEU A 15 23.21 19.68 -28.54
CA LEU A 15 23.55 19.49 -29.96
C LEU A 15 22.34 19.83 -30.84
N VAL A 16 22.58 20.66 -31.86
CA VAL A 16 21.57 21.02 -32.87
C VAL A 16 21.41 19.94 -33.95
N HIS A 17 22.44 19.11 -34.15
CA HIS A 17 22.48 18.11 -35.20
C HIS A 17 22.87 16.72 -34.66
N GLU A 18 22.23 15.68 -35.20
CA GLU A 18 22.37 14.29 -34.77
C GLU A 18 23.77 13.71 -35.04
N GLY A 19 24.51 14.25 -36.02
CA GLY A 19 25.76 13.66 -36.49
C GLY A 19 26.82 13.48 -35.38
N ALA A 20 26.90 14.41 -34.42
CA ALA A 20 27.82 14.27 -33.29
C ALA A 20 27.34 13.22 -32.27
N ALA A 21 26.03 13.13 -32.02
CA ALA A 21 25.44 12.12 -31.14
C ALA A 21 25.60 10.71 -31.72
N ARG A 22 25.37 10.51 -33.02
CA ARG A 22 25.57 9.23 -33.71
C ARG A 22 27.02 8.77 -33.63
N ARG A 23 27.98 9.65 -33.93
CA ARG A 23 29.41 9.33 -33.82
C ARG A 23 29.85 8.97 -32.40
N LEU A 24 29.20 9.53 -31.39
CA LEU A 24 29.45 9.16 -29.99
C LEU A 24 28.90 7.76 -29.69
N ILE A 25 27.70 7.46 -30.15
CA ILE A 25 27.04 6.16 -29.92
C ILE A 25 27.75 5.03 -30.67
N GLU A 26 28.32 5.30 -31.84
CA GLU A 26 29.13 4.36 -32.64
C GLU A 26 30.51 4.08 -32.03
N ARG A 27 30.90 4.73 -30.92
CA ARG A 27 32.22 4.50 -30.31
C ARG A 27 32.30 3.08 -29.75
N PRO A 28 33.43 2.36 -29.90
CA PRO A 28 33.57 0.97 -29.47
C PRO A 28 33.32 0.71 -27.97
N PHE A 29 33.42 1.74 -27.14
CA PHE A 29 33.18 1.67 -25.70
C PHE A 29 31.74 1.95 -25.28
N VAL A 30 30.89 2.42 -26.20
CA VAL A 30 29.44 2.51 -25.99
C VAL A 30 28.84 1.18 -26.40
N ARG A 31 28.14 0.55 -25.46
CA ARG A 31 27.43 -0.71 -25.71
C ARG A 31 25.99 -0.42 -26.10
N ASP A 32 25.46 -1.29 -26.94
CA ASP A 32 24.07 -1.29 -27.40
C ASP A 32 23.30 -2.47 -26.78
N ASN A 33 22.07 -2.20 -26.36
CA ASN A 33 21.04 -3.19 -26.07
C ASN A 33 19.74 -2.76 -26.78
N PRO A 34 19.42 -3.33 -27.96
CA PRO A 34 18.30 -2.88 -28.78
C PRO A 34 16.92 -3.10 -28.12
N PHE A 35 16.86 -3.92 -27.05
CA PHE A 35 15.63 -4.16 -26.29
C PHE A 35 15.55 -3.32 -25.01
N GLY A 36 16.54 -2.47 -24.75
CA GLY A 36 16.55 -1.55 -23.62
C GLY A 36 15.65 -0.34 -23.85
N LEU A 37 15.01 0.15 -22.78
CA LEU A 37 14.28 1.42 -22.79
C LEU A 37 15.12 2.56 -23.38
N TRP A 38 16.39 2.59 -22.99
CA TRP A 38 17.43 3.39 -23.62
C TRP A 38 18.55 2.44 -24.05
N PRO A 39 18.83 2.33 -25.36
CA PRO A 39 19.65 1.25 -25.90
C PRO A 39 21.14 1.43 -25.60
N TYR A 40 21.61 2.67 -25.46
CA TYR A 40 23.04 2.95 -25.38
C TYR A 40 23.52 3.14 -23.94
N TYR A 41 24.68 2.58 -23.61
CA TYR A 41 25.28 2.76 -22.30
C TYR A 41 26.81 2.67 -22.31
N LEU A 42 27.44 3.50 -21.49
CA LEU A 42 28.89 3.48 -21.27
C LEU A 42 29.24 2.52 -20.12
N HIS A 43 30.31 1.74 -20.27
CA HIS A 43 30.79 0.86 -19.20
C HIS A 43 31.11 1.64 -17.91
N ALA A 44 30.76 1.06 -16.75
CA ALA A 44 30.90 1.73 -15.45
C ALA A 44 32.33 2.18 -15.16
N LEU A 45 33.33 1.33 -15.50
CA LEU A 45 34.75 1.66 -15.34
C LEU A 45 35.15 2.94 -16.09
N ILE A 46 34.76 3.05 -17.37
CA ILE A 46 35.10 4.21 -18.21
C ILE A 46 34.43 5.48 -17.67
N ARG A 47 33.18 5.35 -17.20
CA ARG A 47 32.44 6.46 -16.58
C ARG A 47 33.13 6.97 -15.31
N THR A 48 33.60 6.05 -14.47
CA THR A 48 34.35 6.40 -13.25
C THR A 48 35.66 7.07 -13.62
N THR A 49 36.43 6.48 -14.55
CA THR A 49 37.70 7.05 -15.01
C THR A 49 37.53 8.47 -15.57
N LEU A 50 36.53 8.72 -16.42
CA LEU A 50 36.26 10.05 -16.96
C LEU A 50 35.85 11.07 -15.89
N ARG A 51 35.23 10.63 -14.79
CA ARG A 51 34.75 11.50 -13.72
C ARG A 51 35.83 11.81 -12.68
N THR A 52 36.76 10.89 -12.47
CA THR A 52 37.81 11.01 -11.44
C THR A 52 39.19 11.31 -12.02
N ALA A 53 39.32 11.43 -13.35
CA ALA A 53 40.58 11.79 -13.98
C ALA A 53 41.01 13.19 -13.49
N PRO A 54 42.20 13.32 -12.88
CA PRO A 54 42.72 14.59 -12.39
C PRO A 54 43.17 15.53 -13.52
N ASP A 55 43.28 15.01 -14.74
CA ASP A 55 43.71 15.79 -15.91
C ASP A 55 42.56 16.67 -16.41
N ALA A 56 42.67 17.96 -16.13
CA ALA A 56 42.03 18.99 -16.93
C ALA A 56 42.66 18.96 -18.33
N THR A 57 42.24 18.00 -19.16
CA THR A 57 42.47 18.11 -20.61
C THR A 57 41.77 19.37 -21.10
N ASP A 58 42.29 20.04 -22.14
CA ASP A 58 41.73 21.29 -22.69
C ASP A 58 40.22 21.22 -23.03
N ASP A 59 39.68 20.01 -23.21
CA ASP A 59 38.27 19.73 -23.49
C ASP A 59 37.41 19.31 -22.26
N ALA A 60 37.92 19.45 -21.04
CA ALA A 60 37.21 19.03 -19.83
C ALA A 60 36.03 19.97 -19.50
N TRP A 61 34.89 19.39 -19.13
CA TRP A 61 33.73 20.16 -18.66
C TRP A 61 34.01 20.78 -17.29
N THR A 62 33.74 22.08 -17.17
CA THR A 62 33.75 22.76 -15.88
C THR A 62 32.61 22.26 -14.98
N PRO A 63 32.65 22.50 -13.66
CA PRO A 63 31.52 22.19 -12.78
C PRO A 63 30.20 22.81 -13.26
N THR A 64 30.25 24.00 -13.86
CA THR A 64 29.07 24.67 -14.43
C THR A 64 28.55 23.95 -15.67
N ASP A 65 29.43 23.48 -16.56
CA ASP A 65 29.04 22.71 -17.74
C ASP A 65 28.37 21.39 -17.34
N TRP A 66 28.92 20.71 -16.32
CA TRP A 66 28.32 19.52 -15.73
C TRP A 66 26.93 19.79 -15.16
N ALA A 67 26.76 20.87 -14.41
CA ALA A 67 25.47 21.25 -13.83
C ALA A 67 24.44 21.56 -14.93
N GLN A 68 24.80 22.36 -15.93
CA GLN A 68 23.89 22.71 -17.04
C GLN A 68 23.53 21.49 -17.90
N ALA A 69 24.48 20.60 -18.18
CA ALA A 69 24.20 19.38 -18.91
C ALA A 69 23.28 18.45 -18.12
N ALA A 70 23.45 18.37 -16.80
CA ALA A 70 22.59 17.56 -15.95
C ALA A 70 21.17 18.12 -15.82
N ASP A 71 21.01 19.44 -15.75
CA ASP A 71 19.71 20.10 -15.79
C ASP A 71 18.96 19.81 -17.11
N ARG A 72 19.66 19.92 -18.24
CA ARG A 72 19.11 19.55 -19.56
C ARG A 72 18.76 18.06 -19.64
N ALA A 73 19.62 17.19 -19.12
CA ALA A 73 19.38 15.76 -19.06
C ALA A 73 18.15 15.42 -18.21
N LEU A 74 18.03 16.04 -17.04
CA LEU A 74 16.89 15.87 -16.14
C LEU A 74 15.60 16.34 -16.82
N THR A 75 15.62 17.52 -17.44
CA THR A 75 14.48 18.07 -18.20
C THR A 75 14.08 17.17 -19.37
N ALA A 76 15.05 16.64 -20.10
CA ALA A 76 14.81 15.75 -21.24
C ALA A 76 14.16 14.43 -20.80
N LEU A 77 14.61 13.83 -19.70
CA LEU A 77 14.00 12.63 -19.11
C LEU A 77 12.54 12.88 -18.72
N GLY A 78 12.26 14.01 -18.07
CA GLY A 78 10.90 14.41 -17.69
C GLY A 78 10.00 14.60 -18.91
N THR A 79 10.50 15.28 -19.94
CA THR A 79 9.78 15.49 -21.20
C THR A 79 9.46 14.17 -21.90
N GLN A 80 10.42 13.24 -21.98
CA GLN A 80 10.19 11.92 -22.59
C GLN A 80 9.10 11.14 -21.85
N TRP A 81 9.12 11.15 -20.51
CA TRP A 81 8.08 10.51 -19.71
C TRP A 81 6.69 11.16 -19.92
N GLN A 82 6.61 12.49 -19.87
CA GLN A 82 5.34 13.22 -19.98
C GLN A 82 4.72 13.12 -21.39
N ALA A 83 5.56 13.03 -22.44
CA ALA A 83 5.09 12.87 -23.82
C ALA A 83 4.63 11.44 -24.15
N HIS A 84 4.89 10.46 -23.28
CA HIS A 84 4.59 9.06 -23.56
C HIS A 84 3.11 8.74 -23.33
N THR A 85 2.43 8.37 -24.41
CA THR A 85 0.99 8.01 -24.41
C THR A 85 0.74 6.53 -24.71
N GLY A 86 1.79 5.73 -24.91
CA GLY A 86 1.70 4.33 -25.34
C GLY A 86 1.80 3.27 -24.23
N PRO A 87 1.64 1.99 -24.58
CA PRO A 87 1.92 0.86 -23.67
C PRO A 87 3.34 0.94 -23.11
N GLY A 88 3.53 0.54 -21.85
CA GLY A 88 4.86 0.53 -21.21
C GLY A 88 5.28 1.83 -20.51
N GLY A 89 4.39 2.82 -20.36
CA GLY A 89 4.67 4.07 -19.65
C GLY A 89 5.20 3.88 -18.22
N ARG A 90 4.85 2.77 -17.56
CA ARG A 90 5.39 2.37 -16.26
C ARG A 90 6.90 2.12 -16.28
N ARG A 91 7.39 1.33 -17.25
CA ARG A 91 8.83 1.04 -17.39
C ARG A 91 9.59 2.33 -17.67
N LEU A 92 9.02 3.21 -18.48
CA LEU A 92 9.58 4.54 -18.74
C LEU A 92 9.63 5.39 -17.47
N LEU A 93 8.53 5.49 -16.72
CA LEU A 93 8.48 6.22 -15.45
C LEU A 93 9.55 5.72 -14.46
N VAL A 94 9.61 4.40 -14.22
CA VAL A 94 10.59 3.80 -13.32
C VAL A 94 12.02 4.04 -13.81
N GLY A 95 12.26 3.90 -15.10
CA GLY A 95 13.55 4.21 -15.72
C GLY A 95 13.93 5.69 -15.54
N ALA A 96 12.98 6.59 -15.76
CA ALA A 96 13.19 8.03 -15.69
C ALA A 96 13.46 8.46 -14.25
N LEU A 97 12.68 7.96 -13.28
CA LEU A 97 12.92 8.20 -11.86
C LEU A 97 14.29 7.67 -11.41
N ARG A 98 14.68 6.45 -11.81
CA ARG A 98 16.01 5.89 -11.50
C ARG A 98 17.15 6.79 -11.98
N GLN A 99 17.06 7.29 -13.23
CA GLN A 99 18.10 8.14 -13.79
C GLN A 99 18.05 9.57 -13.22
N GLY A 100 16.86 10.14 -13.11
CA GLY A 100 16.64 11.50 -12.64
C GLY A 100 16.97 11.69 -11.17
N LEU A 101 16.57 10.77 -10.28
CA LEU A 101 16.94 10.81 -8.86
C LEU A 101 18.45 10.67 -8.66
N ALA A 102 19.11 9.83 -9.46
CA ALA A 102 20.57 9.71 -9.41
C ALA A 102 21.27 11.01 -9.86
N LEU A 103 20.77 11.65 -10.92
CA LEU A 103 21.28 12.97 -11.37
C LEU A 103 21.06 14.05 -10.30
N ALA A 104 19.84 14.15 -9.77
CA ALA A 104 19.47 15.17 -8.80
C ALA A 104 20.26 15.00 -7.50
N ARG A 105 20.50 13.77 -7.04
CA ARG A 105 21.36 13.50 -5.90
C ARG A 105 22.82 13.86 -6.18
N ASP A 106 23.40 13.28 -7.23
CA ASP A 106 24.85 13.38 -7.48
C ASP A 106 25.29 14.83 -7.81
N LEU A 107 24.36 15.68 -8.29
CA LEU A 107 24.62 17.06 -8.69
C LEU A 107 23.77 18.10 -7.96
N HIS A 108 23.12 17.72 -6.85
CA HIS A 108 22.33 18.62 -6.01
C HIS A 108 21.27 19.45 -6.78
N LEU A 109 20.57 18.82 -7.73
CA LEU A 109 19.52 19.48 -8.50
C LEU A 109 18.18 19.47 -7.74
N ASP A 110 17.34 20.46 -8.04
CA ASP A 110 15.95 20.48 -7.58
C ASP A 110 15.14 19.31 -8.14
N LEU A 111 14.10 18.90 -7.40
CA LEU A 111 13.30 17.73 -7.78
C LEU A 111 12.49 17.95 -9.06
N GLY A 112 11.94 19.15 -9.28
CA GLY A 112 11.13 19.47 -10.47
C GLY A 112 10.07 18.39 -10.76
N TRP A 113 10.08 17.85 -11.99
CA TRP A 113 9.14 16.81 -12.42
C TRP A 113 9.23 15.49 -11.62
N LEU A 114 10.34 15.24 -10.90
CA LEU A 114 10.50 14.04 -10.09
C LEU A 114 9.43 13.95 -8.98
N ALA A 115 8.91 15.09 -8.50
CA ALA A 115 7.80 15.11 -7.56
C ALA A 115 6.51 14.54 -8.18
N ASP A 116 6.14 14.98 -9.37
CA ASP A 116 4.98 14.41 -10.09
C ASP A 116 5.23 12.95 -10.49
N GLY A 117 6.45 12.61 -10.88
CA GLY A 117 6.86 11.23 -11.14
C GLY A 117 6.69 10.34 -9.89
N ALA A 118 7.01 10.85 -8.69
CA ALA A 118 6.80 10.15 -7.43
C ALA A 118 5.31 9.87 -7.15
N TRP A 119 4.44 10.85 -7.41
CA TRP A 119 2.98 10.66 -7.31
C TRP A 119 2.48 9.60 -8.28
N ALA A 120 2.89 9.65 -9.54
CA ALA A 120 2.55 8.62 -10.54
C ALA A 120 3.07 7.24 -10.12
N TYR A 121 4.29 7.18 -9.56
CA TYR A 121 4.89 5.92 -9.12
C TYR A 121 4.08 5.25 -8.02
N VAL A 122 3.61 6.04 -7.04
CA VAL A 122 2.84 5.60 -5.87
C VAL A 122 1.39 5.22 -6.22
N GLY A 123 0.77 5.90 -7.19
CA GLY A 123 -0.65 5.74 -7.55
C GLY A 123 -1.03 4.31 -7.93
N ASP A 124 -0.17 3.61 -8.68
CA ASP A 124 -0.46 2.28 -9.21
C ASP A 124 -0.31 1.15 -8.17
N SER A 125 0.26 1.43 -7.00
CA SER A 125 0.61 0.40 -5.99
C SER A 125 1.48 -0.75 -6.52
N VAL A 126 2.21 -0.51 -7.60
CA VAL A 126 3.24 -1.42 -8.15
C VAL A 126 4.60 -0.92 -7.64
N TRP A 127 5.38 -1.76 -6.98
CA TRP A 127 6.60 -1.33 -6.29
C TRP A 127 7.85 -1.88 -6.97
N GLU A 128 8.36 -1.16 -7.98
CA GLU A 128 9.63 -1.51 -8.62
C GLU A 128 10.80 -0.79 -7.93
N PRO A 129 11.92 -1.46 -7.62
CA PRO A 129 13.04 -0.83 -6.92
C PRO A 129 13.56 0.43 -7.67
N LEU A 130 13.48 1.62 -7.06
CA LEU A 130 13.88 2.88 -7.72
C LEU A 130 15.36 3.23 -7.58
N ALA A 131 16.09 2.56 -6.69
CA ALA A 131 17.52 2.80 -6.51
C ALA A 131 18.31 1.51 -6.76
N PRO A 132 19.36 1.52 -7.61
CA PRO A 132 20.46 0.59 -7.44
C PRO A 132 21.13 0.86 -6.08
N PRO A 133 21.68 -0.15 -5.40
CA PRO A 133 22.36 0.06 -4.11
C PRO A 133 23.43 1.14 -4.26
N ALA A 134 23.40 2.13 -3.37
CA ALA A 134 24.44 3.15 -3.32
C ALA A 134 25.81 2.47 -3.16
N PRO A 135 26.91 3.06 -3.69
CA PRO A 135 28.25 2.62 -3.35
C PRO A 135 28.37 2.57 -1.82
N HIS A 136 28.90 1.47 -1.27
CA HIS A 136 29.09 1.32 0.17
C HIS A 136 29.89 2.51 0.73
N ARG A 137 29.20 3.44 1.40
CA ARG A 137 29.80 4.32 2.40
C ARG A 137 29.62 3.66 3.76
N PRO A 138 30.69 3.40 4.53
CA PRO A 138 30.55 2.89 5.88
C PRO A 138 29.91 3.96 6.78
N GLY A 139 28.73 3.65 7.35
CA GLY A 139 27.93 4.51 8.23
C GLY A 139 26.44 4.52 7.85
N PRO A 140 25.53 4.97 8.74
CA PRO A 140 24.14 5.20 8.36
C PRO A 140 24.11 6.24 7.23
N ALA A 141 23.42 5.92 6.13
CA ALA A 141 23.28 6.83 5.00
C ALA A 141 22.60 8.12 5.47
N ARG A 142 23.38 9.19 5.61
CA ARG A 142 22.86 10.51 5.95
C ARG A 142 22.11 11.04 4.73
N LEU A 143 20.87 11.50 4.94
CA LEU A 143 20.12 12.19 3.90
C LEU A 143 20.76 13.58 3.73
N GLU A 144 21.33 13.86 2.56
CA GLU A 144 22.06 15.10 2.27
C GLU A 144 21.27 16.00 1.31
N THR A 145 20.44 15.42 0.44
CA THR A 145 19.67 16.14 -0.59
C THR A 145 18.19 15.78 -0.58
N ALA A 146 17.35 16.63 -1.19
CA ALA A 146 15.93 16.32 -1.42
C ALA A 146 15.75 15.03 -2.23
N ALA A 147 16.68 14.74 -3.15
CA ALA A 147 16.69 13.49 -3.93
C ALA A 147 16.98 12.26 -3.04
N ASP A 148 17.89 12.36 -2.05
CA ASP A 148 18.12 11.29 -1.07
C ASP A 148 16.85 11.00 -0.26
N ALA A 149 16.22 12.06 0.24
CA ALA A 149 14.98 11.95 1.01
C ALA A 149 13.84 11.34 0.17
N LEU A 150 13.73 11.69 -1.12
CA LEU A 150 12.72 11.14 -2.01
C LEU A 150 13.01 9.67 -2.36
N VAL A 151 14.27 9.30 -2.63
CA VAL A 151 14.67 7.90 -2.82
C VAL A 151 14.33 7.07 -1.57
N GLU A 152 14.64 7.59 -0.40
CA GLU A 152 14.38 6.90 0.86
C GLU A 152 12.87 6.75 1.14
N LEU A 153 12.09 7.80 0.88
CA LEU A 153 10.62 7.76 0.94
C LEU A 153 10.08 6.64 0.04
N LEU A 154 10.34 6.69 -1.27
CA LEU A 154 9.76 5.75 -2.23
C LEU A 154 10.26 4.32 -2.03
N SER A 155 11.53 4.14 -1.66
CA SER A 155 12.09 2.83 -1.30
C SER A 155 11.46 2.27 -0.03
N THR A 156 11.15 3.13 0.95
CA THR A 156 10.43 2.73 2.16
C THR A 156 9.00 2.30 1.83
N LEU A 157 8.29 3.05 0.98
CA LEU A 157 6.94 2.69 0.56
C LEU A 157 6.90 1.36 -0.22
N ALA A 158 7.92 1.10 -1.04
CA ALA A 158 8.04 -0.18 -1.75
C ALA A 158 8.32 -1.34 -0.79
N ARG A 159 9.37 -1.22 0.04
CA ARG A 159 9.80 -2.31 0.92
C ARG A 159 8.78 -2.67 1.99
N ARG A 160 7.88 -1.76 2.36
CA ARG A 160 6.84 -2.03 3.35
C ARG A 160 6.03 -3.29 3.00
N GLN A 161 5.87 -3.64 1.72
CA GLN A 161 5.08 -4.83 1.38
C GLN A 161 5.74 -6.14 1.81
N HIS A 162 7.04 -6.12 2.12
CA HIS A 162 7.82 -7.29 2.49
C HIS A 162 8.60 -7.10 3.80
N GLN A 163 8.32 -6.03 4.54
CA GLN A 163 9.00 -5.71 5.79
C GLN A 163 7.99 -5.31 6.86
N HIS A 164 8.34 -5.62 8.12
CA HIS A 164 7.58 -5.23 9.28
C HIS A 164 7.34 -3.70 9.31
N ARG A 165 6.10 -3.28 9.64
CA ARG A 165 5.66 -1.88 9.61
C ARG A 165 6.48 -0.93 10.50
N SER A 166 7.11 -1.43 11.57
CA SER A 166 8.00 -0.62 12.42
C SER A 166 9.18 -0.01 11.66
N HIS A 167 9.76 -0.73 10.68
CA HIS A 167 10.81 -0.19 9.82
C HIS A 167 10.30 0.95 8.93
N THR A 168 9.03 0.88 8.52
CA THR A 168 8.39 1.96 7.75
C THR A 168 8.26 3.20 8.61
N VAL A 169 7.78 3.08 9.86
CA VAL A 169 7.69 4.21 10.80
C VAL A 169 9.06 4.84 11.03
N ALA A 170 10.07 4.04 11.40
CA ALA A 170 11.40 4.56 11.70
C ALA A 170 12.03 5.33 10.52
N ARG A 171 11.95 4.77 9.31
CA ARG A 171 12.54 5.37 8.10
C ARG A 171 11.79 6.62 7.64
N LEU A 172 10.45 6.60 7.67
CA LEU A 172 9.66 7.77 7.33
C LEU A 172 9.81 8.90 8.36
N THR A 173 9.99 8.59 9.64
CA THR A 173 10.35 9.59 10.64
C THR A 173 11.69 10.24 10.31
N ALA A 174 12.73 9.47 9.96
CA ALA A 174 14.01 10.04 9.53
C ALA A 174 13.89 10.95 8.28
N VAL A 175 13.04 10.58 7.31
CA VAL A 175 12.75 11.44 6.15
C VAL A 175 12.04 12.73 6.56
N ILE A 176 11.03 12.65 7.43
CA ILE A 176 10.27 13.81 7.92
C ILE A 176 11.18 14.76 8.70
N ASP A 177 12.00 14.23 9.61
CA ASP A 177 12.89 14.99 10.49
C ASP A 177 14.04 15.65 9.70
N SER A 178 14.37 15.12 8.51
CA SER A 178 15.38 15.75 7.64
C SER A 178 14.96 17.10 7.10
N GLN A 179 13.64 17.36 6.98
CA GLN A 179 13.07 18.58 6.39
C GLN A 179 13.57 18.89 4.96
N LEU A 180 14.06 17.86 4.23
CA LEU A 180 14.62 18.02 2.88
C LEU A 180 13.56 17.94 1.77
N LEU A 181 12.37 17.39 2.06
CA LEU A 181 11.31 17.25 1.05
C LEU A 181 10.47 18.53 0.94
N PRO A 182 10.03 18.89 -0.27
CA PRO A 182 9.01 19.93 -0.45
C PRO A 182 7.68 19.51 0.20
N ASP A 183 6.84 20.49 0.52
CA ASP A 183 5.61 20.32 1.32
C ASP A 183 4.67 19.21 0.82
N ASP A 184 4.52 19.06 -0.50
CA ASP A 184 3.64 18.05 -1.09
C ASP A 184 4.14 16.62 -0.84
N LEU A 185 5.45 16.39 -1.00
CA LEU A 185 6.11 15.12 -0.73
C LEU A 185 6.30 14.87 0.77
N HIS A 186 6.45 15.94 1.56
CA HIS A 186 6.43 15.85 3.02
C HIS A 186 5.09 15.29 3.52
N HIS A 187 3.97 15.79 3.00
CA HIS A 187 2.64 15.24 3.30
C HIS A 187 2.49 13.78 2.86
N MET A 188 3.16 13.34 1.78
CA MET A 188 3.22 11.93 1.41
C MET A 188 3.91 11.08 2.49
N ALA A 189 5.05 11.54 3.01
CA ALA A 189 5.75 10.85 4.09
C ALA A 189 4.89 10.78 5.37
N LEU A 190 4.28 11.91 5.76
CA LEU A 190 3.37 11.97 6.92
C LEU A 190 2.21 10.98 6.79
N TYR A 191 1.56 10.97 5.62
CA TYR A 191 0.42 10.10 5.35
C TYR A 191 0.79 8.62 5.50
N TYR A 192 1.89 8.18 4.88
CA TYR A 192 2.28 6.78 4.93
C TYR A 192 2.86 6.38 6.29
N ARG A 193 3.47 7.30 7.04
CA ARG A 193 3.83 7.06 8.44
C ARG A 193 2.58 6.86 9.30
N ALA A 194 1.57 7.72 9.14
CA ALA A 194 0.31 7.59 9.84
C ALA A 194 -0.39 6.25 9.54
N LYS A 195 -0.38 5.81 8.27
CA LYS A 195 -0.85 4.47 7.90
C LYS A 195 -0.08 3.36 8.59
N ALA A 196 1.24 3.47 8.70
CA ALA A 196 2.07 2.47 9.35
C ALA A 196 1.82 2.42 10.86
N HIS A 197 1.64 3.55 11.54
CA HIS A 197 1.20 3.58 12.94
C HIS A 197 -0.13 2.86 13.14
N ARG A 198 -1.12 3.14 12.27
CA ARG A 198 -2.41 2.42 12.30
C ARG A 198 -2.23 0.91 12.15
N ASP A 199 -1.43 0.48 11.18
CA ASP A 199 -1.20 -0.95 10.93
C ASP A 199 -0.51 -1.62 12.15
N LEU A 200 0.26 -0.86 12.95
CA LEU A 200 0.89 -1.32 14.21
C LEU A 200 -0.01 -1.22 15.45
N GLY A 201 -1.21 -0.63 15.34
CA GLY A 201 -2.11 -0.39 16.48
C GLY A 201 -1.88 0.94 17.21
N ASP A 202 -0.97 1.80 16.76
CA ASP A 202 -0.76 3.13 17.34
C ASP A 202 -1.73 4.16 16.74
N SER A 203 -3.00 4.05 17.15
CA SER A 203 -4.07 4.93 16.67
C SER A 203 -3.93 6.40 17.06
N PRO A 204 -3.44 6.77 18.26
CA PRO A 204 -3.17 8.17 18.58
C PRO A 204 -2.19 8.82 17.60
N ALA A 205 -1.04 8.19 17.31
CA ALA A 205 -0.08 8.75 16.36
C ALA A 205 -0.62 8.76 14.93
N SER A 206 -1.34 7.70 14.54
CA SER A 206 -2.03 7.65 13.25
C SER A 206 -3.04 8.79 13.10
N ARG A 207 -3.88 9.04 14.11
CA ARG A 207 -4.90 10.10 14.09
C ARG A 207 -4.27 11.46 13.93
N THR A 208 -3.23 11.77 14.70
CA THR A 208 -2.48 13.03 14.58
C THR A 208 -1.92 13.22 13.18
N GLY A 209 -1.28 12.19 12.61
CA GLY A 209 -0.71 12.26 11.26
C GLY A 209 -1.78 12.38 10.16
N MET A 210 -2.89 11.64 10.27
CA MET A 210 -4.01 11.74 9.33
C MET A 210 -4.68 13.11 9.40
N GLN A 211 -4.85 13.68 10.59
CA GLN A 211 -5.43 15.01 10.78
C GLN A 211 -4.56 16.08 10.13
N ALA A 212 -3.24 16.07 10.39
CA ALA A 212 -2.29 17.00 9.78
C ALA A 212 -2.35 16.97 8.23
N VAL A 213 -2.39 15.78 7.63
CA VAL A 213 -2.48 15.65 6.16
C VAL A 213 -3.85 16.09 5.63
N ALA A 214 -4.94 15.81 6.35
CA ALA A 214 -6.28 16.23 5.97
C ALA A 214 -6.44 17.76 6.01
N ASP A 215 -5.84 18.40 7.02
CA ASP A 215 -5.88 19.85 7.23
C ASP A 215 -5.01 20.60 6.22
N GLY A 216 -3.93 20.00 5.73
CA GLY A 216 -3.09 20.56 4.68
C GLY A 216 -3.76 20.69 3.30
N GLN A 217 -4.97 20.15 3.10
CA GLN A 217 -5.78 20.24 1.86
C GLN A 217 -5.06 19.81 0.56
N GLY A 218 -3.94 19.10 0.65
CA GLY A 218 -3.18 18.63 -0.50
C GLY A 218 -3.77 17.38 -1.18
N ARG A 219 -3.03 16.81 -2.14
CA ARG A 219 -3.45 15.63 -2.94
C ARG A 219 -3.89 14.42 -2.09
N LEU A 220 -3.36 14.27 -0.87
CA LEU A 220 -3.70 13.18 0.05
C LEU A 220 -4.78 13.52 1.08
N ALA A 221 -5.31 14.74 1.11
CA ALA A 221 -6.34 15.12 2.07
C ALA A 221 -7.58 14.20 2.02
N PRO A 222 -8.14 13.82 0.85
CA PRO A 222 -9.23 12.84 0.79
C PRO A 222 -8.84 11.47 1.36
N ALA A 223 -7.64 10.99 1.04
CA ALA A 223 -7.12 9.71 1.52
C ALA A 223 -6.84 9.70 3.03
N ALA A 224 -6.52 10.86 3.61
CA ALA A 224 -6.33 11.07 5.04
C ALA A 224 -7.66 11.16 5.79
N ARG A 225 -8.68 11.86 5.24
CA ARG A 225 -10.05 11.85 5.77
C ARG A 225 -10.65 10.43 5.78
N ARG A 226 -10.37 9.65 4.75
CA ARG A 226 -10.65 8.21 4.74
C ARG A 226 -9.96 7.49 5.90
N GLY A 227 -8.68 7.80 6.15
CA GLY A 227 -7.94 7.28 7.31
C GLY A 227 -8.60 7.62 8.64
N LEU A 228 -9.12 8.83 8.81
CA LEU A 228 -9.88 9.25 9.98
C LEU A 228 -11.21 8.49 10.12
N ALA A 229 -11.93 8.26 9.02
CA ALA A 229 -13.13 7.41 9.04
C ALA A 229 -12.81 5.98 9.49
N HIS A 230 -11.68 5.43 9.03
CA HIS A 230 -11.21 4.11 9.48
C HIS A 230 -10.88 4.12 10.97
N LEU A 231 -10.24 5.17 11.50
CA LEU A 231 -9.91 5.29 12.93
C LEU A 231 -11.16 5.46 13.80
N ALA A 232 -12.19 6.17 13.32
CA ALA A 232 -13.47 6.24 14.01
C ALA A 232 -14.14 4.85 14.07
N ARG A 233 -14.10 4.10 12.97
CA ARG A 233 -14.54 2.70 12.93
C ARG A 233 -13.75 1.81 13.89
N MET A 234 -12.42 1.95 13.93
CA MET A 234 -11.56 1.21 14.85
C MET A 234 -11.99 1.43 16.31
N ALA A 235 -12.26 2.67 16.70
CA ALA A 235 -12.76 3.02 18.02
C ALA A 235 -14.23 2.60 18.30
N GLY A 236 -14.88 1.87 17.40
CA GLY A 236 -16.29 1.48 17.52
C GLY A 236 -17.29 2.62 17.31
N ASP A 237 -16.86 3.78 16.81
CA ASP A 237 -17.72 4.93 16.51
C ASP A 237 -18.22 4.90 15.06
N PHE A 238 -19.08 3.91 14.76
CA PHE A 238 -19.64 3.72 13.44
C PHE A 238 -20.48 4.91 12.92
N PRO A 239 -21.26 5.67 13.73
CA PRO A 239 -21.97 6.85 13.27
C PRO A 239 -21.06 7.94 12.70
N THR A 240 -19.93 8.21 13.36
CA THR A 240 -18.94 9.17 12.88
C THR A 240 -18.27 8.66 11.60
N ALA A 241 -17.90 7.38 11.55
CA ALA A 241 -17.34 6.76 10.36
C ALA A 241 -18.30 6.85 9.15
N LEU A 242 -19.59 6.57 9.37
CA LEU A 242 -20.63 6.63 8.33
C LEU A 242 -20.88 8.06 7.84
N THR A 243 -20.93 9.02 8.76
CA THR A 243 -21.09 10.43 8.41
C THR A 243 -19.91 10.90 7.57
N THR A 244 -18.69 10.54 7.96
CA THR A 244 -17.48 10.86 7.20
C THR A 244 -17.51 10.22 5.83
N ALA A 245 -17.85 8.93 5.73
CA ALA A 245 -17.91 8.19 4.48
C ALA A 245 -18.79 8.87 3.41
N ARG A 246 -19.89 9.51 3.82
CA ARG A 246 -20.79 10.25 2.92
C ARG A 246 -20.15 11.50 2.28
N THR A 247 -19.05 12.00 2.82
CA THR A 247 -18.37 13.22 2.35
C THR A 247 -17.11 12.95 1.52
N LEU A 248 -16.66 11.68 1.46
CA LEU A 248 -15.35 11.31 0.93
C LEU A 248 -15.24 11.30 -0.61
N GLY A 249 -16.36 11.07 -1.31
CA GLY A 249 -16.38 10.87 -2.76
C GLY A 249 -15.44 9.74 -3.24
N TRP A 250 -15.10 9.77 -4.52
CA TRP A 250 -14.22 8.78 -5.15
C TRP A 250 -12.81 8.77 -4.56
N ASP A 251 -12.18 9.95 -4.43
CA ASP A 251 -10.78 10.07 -3.96
C ASP A 251 -10.61 9.54 -2.54
N GLY A 252 -11.64 9.68 -1.70
CA GLY A 252 -11.68 9.09 -0.36
C GLY A 252 -12.22 7.65 -0.32
N ARG A 253 -12.48 7.01 -1.47
CA ARG A 253 -12.98 5.62 -1.60
C ARG A 253 -14.26 5.36 -0.81
N HIS A 254 -15.23 6.26 -0.93
CA HIS A 254 -16.44 6.26 -0.11
C HIS A 254 -17.16 4.90 -0.07
N HIS A 255 -17.31 4.22 -1.21
CA HIS A 255 -17.94 2.91 -1.28
C HIS A 255 -17.21 1.84 -0.46
N ARG A 256 -15.88 1.78 -0.49
CA ARG A 256 -15.13 0.81 0.32
C ARG A 256 -15.29 1.08 1.81
N VAL A 257 -15.27 2.36 2.21
CA VAL A 257 -15.51 2.72 3.62
C VAL A 257 -16.91 2.32 4.07
N GLN A 258 -17.93 2.45 3.20
CA GLN A 258 -19.27 1.96 3.50
C GLN A 258 -19.27 0.45 3.72
N GLY A 259 -18.59 -0.33 2.86
CA GLY A 259 -18.42 -1.77 3.07
C GLY A 259 -17.76 -2.09 4.42
N ASP A 260 -16.67 -1.38 4.75
CA ASP A 260 -15.92 -1.53 6.00
C ASP A 260 -16.80 -1.24 7.24
N ILE A 261 -17.82 -0.40 7.10
CA ILE A 261 -18.78 -0.06 8.16
C ILE A 261 -19.87 -1.12 8.30
N TRP A 262 -20.37 -1.71 7.21
CA TRP A 262 -21.55 -2.59 7.26
C TRP A 262 -21.24 -4.03 7.59
N TRP A 263 -20.07 -4.57 7.19
CA TRP A 263 -19.75 -5.97 7.49
C TRP A 263 -19.68 -6.27 9.01
N PRO A 264 -19.13 -5.39 9.89
CA PRO A 264 -19.13 -5.64 11.35
C PRO A 264 -20.54 -5.67 11.94
N HIS A 265 -21.53 -5.06 11.27
CA HIS A 265 -22.93 -5.11 11.69
C HIS A 265 -23.62 -6.43 11.30
N GLY A 266 -22.91 -7.35 10.66
CA GLY A 266 -23.47 -8.59 10.11
C GLY A 266 -24.35 -8.37 8.87
N ASP A 267 -24.35 -7.17 8.29
CA ASP A 267 -25.10 -6.85 7.07
C ASP A 267 -24.22 -7.10 5.84
N MET A 268 -24.04 -8.38 5.53
CA MET A 268 -23.09 -8.84 4.51
C MET A 268 -23.54 -8.45 3.10
N ASP A 269 -24.85 -8.41 2.82
CA ASP A 269 -25.39 -8.01 1.52
C ASP A 269 -25.08 -6.54 1.22
N ARG A 270 -25.32 -5.67 2.21
CA ARG A 270 -25.01 -4.24 2.08
C ARG A 270 -23.52 -3.99 1.97
N ALA A 271 -22.71 -4.71 2.74
CA ALA A 271 -21.26 -4.62 2.66
C ALA A 271 -20.75 -5.07 1.28
N ALA A 272 -21.18 -6.24 0.81
CA ALA A 272 -20.79 -6.80 -0.48
C ALA A 272 -21.21 -5.91 -1.66
N THR A 273 -22.40 -5.32 -1.59
CA THR A 273 -22.89 -4.35 -2.58
C THR A 273 -21.99 -3.11 -2.63
N ALA A 274 -21.62 -2.56 -1.46
CA ALA A 274 -20.73 -1.42 -1.39
C ALA A 274 -19.32 -1.75 -1.92
N TYR A 275 -18.78 -2.93 -1.61
CA TYR A 275 -17.49 -3.36 -2.15
C TYR A 275 -17.51 -3.64 -3.66
N ALA A 276 -18.61 -4.15 -4.22
CA ALA A 276 -18.77 -4.25 -5.67
C ALA A 276 -18.80 -2.87 -6.33
N ALA A 277 -19.57 -1.92 -5.79
CA ALA A 277 -19.58 -0.55 -6.29
C ALA A 277 -18.17 0.08 -6.25
N ALA A 278 -17.41 -0.14 -5.17
CA ALA A 278 -16.03 0.32 -5.07
C ALA A 278 -15.10 -0.31 -6.13
N ARG A 279 -15.28 -1.61 -6.43
CA ARG A 279 -14.52 -2.32 -7.47
C ARG A 279 -14.86 -1.76 -8.86
N ASP A 280 -16.13 -1.57 -9.17
CA ASP A 280 -16.59 -1.11 -10.48
C ASP A 280 -16.21 0.37 -10.72
N GLU A 281 -16.26 1.21 -9.68
CA GLU A 281 -15.75 2.58 -9.71
C GLU A 281 -14.23 2.59 -9.92
N ALA A 282 -13.48 1.69 -9.27
CA ALA A 282 -12.04 1.54 -9.49
C ALA A 282 -11.67 1.09 -10.90
N GLU A 283 -12.47 0.24 -11.51
CA GLU A 283 -12.30 -0.14 -12.91
C GLU A 283 -12.55 1.04 -13.85
N THR A 284 -13.60 1.83 -13.61
CA THR A 284 -13.91 3.06 -14.36
C THR A 284 -12.74 4.05 -14.33
N HIS A 285 -12.08 4.17 -13.18
CA HIS A 285 -10.92 5.05 -12.99
C HIS A 285 -9.57 4.37 -13.28
N SER A 286 -9.55 3.13 -13.79
CA SER A 286 -8.33 2.37 -14.10
C SER A 286 -7.34 2.21 -12.93
N VAL A 287 -7.85 2.09 -11.69
CA VAL A 287 -7.04 1.92 -10.48
C VAL A 287 -7.01 0.45 -10.05
N THR A 288 -6.08 -0.32 -10.62
CA THR A 288 -5.96 -1.77 -10.38
C THR A 288 -5.88 -2.14 -8.90
N GLY A 289 -5.05 -1.43 -8.12
CA GLY A 289 -4.88 -1.73 -6.69
C GLY A 289 -6.17 -1.58 -5.87
N GLU A 290 -7.00 -0.58 -6.15
CA GLU A 290 -8.29 -0.41 -5.47
C GLU A 290 -9.32 -1.46 -5.92
N ARG A 291 -9.29 -1.83 -7.21
CA ARG A 291 -10.15 -2.90 -7.76
C ARG A 291 -9.89 -4.22 -7.04
N SER A 292 -8.62 -4.64 -6.97
CA SER A 292 -8.21 -5.87 -6.28
C SER A 292 -8.52 -5.81 -4.78
N ASN A 293 -8.26 -4.67 -4.14
CA ASN A 293 -8.53 -4.50 -2.72
C ASN A 293 -10.03 -4.57 -2.37
N SER A 294 -10.88 -3.92 -3.18
CA SER A 294 -12.33 -3.95 -2.98
C SER A 294 -12.90 -5.35 -3.21
N GLN A 295 -12.41 -6.08 -4.22
CA GLN A 295 -12.79 -7.49 -4.43
C GLN A 295 -12.39 -8.39 -3.25
N ALA A 296 -11.19 -8.24 -2.71
CA ALA A 296 -10.76 -9.01 -1.55
C ALA A 296 -11.63 -8.74 -0.31
N HIS A 297 -12.03 -7.49 -0.08
CA HIS A 297 -12.94 -7.15 1.02
C HIS A 297 -14.37 -7.68 0.79
N ARG A 298 -14.84 -7.71 -0.47
CA ARG A 298 -16.10 -8.38 -0.84
C ARG A 298 -16.05 -9.87 -0.51
N ALA A 299 -14.98 -10.55 -0.93
CA ALA A 299 -14.77 -11.96 -0.62
C ALA A 299 -14.73 -12.21 0.90
N PHE A 300 -14.05 -11.34 1.66
CA PHE A 300 -14.02 -11.41 3.13
C PHE A 300 -15.41 -11.30 3.75
N ALA A 301 -16.23 -10.33 3.34
CA ALA A 301 -17.59 -10.20 3.88
C ALA A 301 -18.46 -11.42 3.54
N LEU A 302 -18.39 -11.90 2.30
CA LEU A 302 -19.20 -13.04 1.85
C LEU A 302 -18.72 -14.40 2.37
N ALA A 303 -17.47 -14.51 2.83
CA ALA A 303 -16.95 -15.74 3.43
C ALA A 303 -17.74 -16.22 4.66
N PHE A 304 -18.38 -15.29 5.39
CA PHE A 304 -19.25 -15.59 6.54
C PHE A 304 -20.66 -16.07 6.15
N THR A 305 -20.99 -16.08 4.85
CA THR A 305 -22.34 -16.38 4.33
C THR A 305 -22.39 -17.81 3.76
N ASP A 306 -22.73 -17.97 2.48
CA ASP A 306 -22.72 -19.23 1.74
C ASP A 306 -21.30 -19.55 1.22
N PRO A 307 -20.71 -20.72 1.55
CA PRO A 307 -19.39 -21.11 1.06
C PRO A 307 -19.26 -21.08 -0.47
N SER A 308 -20.31 -21.43 -1.21
CA SER A 308 -20.26 -21.51 -2.68
C SER A 308 -20.16 -20.13 -3.34
N VAL A 309 -20.83 -19.14 -2.76
CA VAL A 309 -20.72 -17.73 -3.17
C VAL A 309 -19.32 -17.21 -2.83
N ALA A 310 -18.82 -17.53 -1.63
CA ALA A 310 -17.49 -17.13 -1.19
C ALA A 310 -16.38 -17.68 -2.10
N ASP A 311 -16.50 -18.93 -2.59
CA ASP A 311 -15.52 -19.55 -3.50
C ASP A 311 -15.32 -18.74 -4.78
N SER A 312 -16.43 -18.32 -5.40
CA SER A 312 -16.39 -17.53 -6.64
C SER A 312 -15.72 -16.17 -6.41
N GLU A 313 -16.02 -15.53 -5.28
CA GLU A 313 -15.50 -14.20 -4.94
C GLU A 313 -14.03 -14.24 -4.52
N LEU A 314 -13.60 -15.33 -3.85
CA LEU A 314 -12.20 -15.62 -3.51
C LEU A 314 -11.37 -15.88 -4.77
N ALA A 315 -11.84 -16.72 -5.68
CA ALA A 315 -11.15 -17.00 -6.93
C ALA A 315 -10.92 -15.71 -7.75
N LEU A 316 -11.92 -14.83 -7.81
CA LEU A 316 -11.78 -13.52 -8.46
C LEU A 316 -10.80 -12.61 -7.70
N ALA A 317 -10.84 -12.60 -6.35
CA ALA A 317 -9.89 -11.83 -5.55
C ALA A 317 -8.44 -12.28 -5.81
N GLU A 318 -8.17 -13.58 -5.79
CA GLU A 318 -6.87 -14.16 -6.07
C GLU A 318 -6.38 -13.77 -7.47
N GLN A 319 -7.23 -13.93 -8.49
CA GLN A 319 -6.89 -13.54 -9.87
C GLN A 319 -6.52 -12.05 -9.97
N LEU A 320 -7.28 -11.17 -9.32
CA LEU A 320 -7.02 -9.73 -9.33
C LEU A 320 -5.78 -9.34 -8.52
N LEU A 321 -5.36 -10.17 -7.55
CA LEU A 321 -4.18 -9.92 -6.73
C LEU A 321 -2.87 -10.30 -7.42
N VAL A 322 -2.86 -11.20 -8.41
CA VAL A 322 -1.64 -11.66 -9.12
C VAL A 322 -0.75 -10.52 -9.64
N GLY A 323 -1.36 -9.40 -10.06
CA GLY A 323 -0.65 -8.25 -10.66
C GLY A 323 -0.32 -7.10 -9.70
N VAL A 324 -0.62 -7.21 -8.41
CA VAL A 324 -0.45 -6.12 -7.43
C VAL A 324 0.27 -6.60 -6.18
N ASP A 325 1.04 -5.73 -5.55
CA ASP A 325 1.78 -6.05 -4.33
C ASP A 325 1.12 -5.41 -3.11
N LEU A 326 0.14 -6.13 -2.55
CA LEU A 326 -0.74 -5.72 -1.46
C LEU A 326 -0.78 -6.75 -0.33
N ARG A 327 0.34 -6.91 0.40
CA ARG A 327 0.52 -7.96 1.41
C ARG A 327 -0.62 -8.08 2.44
N ALA A 328 -1.09 -6.97 3.00
CA ALA A 328 -2.19 -7.00 3.97
C ALA A 328 -3.51 -7.50 3.36
N THR A 329 -3.81 -7.10 2.12
CA THR A 329 -5.00 -7.54 1.38
C THR A 329 -4.92 -9.04 1.04
N THR A 330 -3.73 -9.54 0.68
CA THR A 330 -3.49 -10.97 0.49
C THR A 330 -3.77 -11.75 1.77
N LEU A 331 -3.25 -11.29 2.92
CA LEU A 331 -3.53 -11.92 4.22
C LEU A 331 -5.02 -11.91 4.56
N SER A 332 -5.74 -10.81 4.30
CA SER A 332 -7.20 -10.77 4.46
C SER A 332 -7.94 -11.77 3.55
N THR A 333 -7.45 -12.02 2.34
CA THR A 333 -8.01 -13.02 1.42
C THR A 333 -7.81 -14.44 1.97
N HIS A 334 -6.65 -14.73 2.57
CA HIS A 334 -6.42 -16.02 3.21
C HIS A 334 -7.28 -16.22 4.47
N ILE A 335 -7.51 -15.16 5.25
CA ILE A 335 -8.46 -15.22 6.38
C ILE A 335 -9.89 -15.45 5.87
N ALA A 336 -10.28 -14.82 4.76
CA ALA A 336 -11.57 -15.06 4.13
C ALA A 336 -11.71 -16.55 3.70
N ALA A 337 -10.66 -17.17 3.17
CA ALA A 337 -10.66 -18.60 2.87
C ALA A 337 -10.87 -19.47 4.14
N LEU A 338 -10.27 -19.09 5.28
CA LEU A 338 -10.55 -19.76 6.56
C LEU A 338 -12.00 -19.59 7.01
N ALA A 339 -12.54 -18.38 6.93
CA ALA A 339 -13.94 -18.12 7.28
C ALA A 339 -14.91 -18.88 6.36
N ARG A 340 -14.57 -19.01 5.07
CA ARG A 340 -15.30 -19.86 4.11
C ARG A 340 -15.31 -21.32 4.54
N ASP A 341 -14.20 -21.83 5.06
CA ASP A 341 -14.08 -23.23 5.53
C ASP A 341 -14.66 -23.46 6.94
N ALA A 342 -15.10 -22.41 7.63
CA ALA A 342 -15.53 -22.47 9.02
C ALA A 342 -16.60 -23.55 9.28
N GLY A 343 -16.42 -24.30 10.38
CA GLY A 343 -17.24 -25.45 10.77
C GLY A 343 -16.75 -26.81 10.27
N ARG A 344 -15.97 -26.87 9.18
CA ARG A 344 -15.47 -28.12 8.60
C ARG A 344 -14.41 -28.80 9.50
N THR A 345 -14.41 -30.13 9.53
CA THR A 345 -13.43 -30.97 10.26
C THR A 345 -12.24 -31.41 9.40
N ASP A 346 -12.38 -31.38 8.08
CA ASP A 346 -11.39 -31.85 7.11
C ASP A 346 -10.44 -30.74 6.60
N ALA A 347 -10.67 -29.49 7.02
CA ALA A 347 -10.07 -28.31 6.42
C ALA A 347 -8.80 -27.78 7.13
N ASP A 348 -8.30 -28.51 8.13
CA ASP A 348 -7.08 -28.21 8.91
C ASP A 348 -6.96 -26.72 9.31
N ILE A 349 -8.04 -26.20 9.90
CA ILE A 349 -8.22 -24.76 10.11
C ILE A 349 -7.22 -24.20 11.13
N ASP A 350 -6.91 -24.98 12.17
CA ASP A 350 -6.03 -24.53 13.24
C ASP A 350 -4.56 -24.40 12.76
N ASP A 351 -4.05 -25.37 12.01
CA ASP A 351 -2.67 -25.31 11.47
C ASP A 351 -2.53 -24.17 10.45
N ARG A 352 -3.51 -24.03 9.55
CA ARG A 352 -3.55 -22.89 8.59
C ARG A 352 -3.63 -21.55 9.31
N ALA A 353 -4.40 -21.45 10.39
CA ALA A 353 -4.47 -20.24 11.19
C ALA A 353 -3.14 -19.94 11.91
N GLN A 354 -2.41 -20.95 12.37
CA GLN A 354 -1.09 -20.77 12.96
C GLN A 354 -0.08 -20.22 11.95
N VAL A 355 -0.05 -20.76 10.73
CA VAL A 355 0.79 -20.25 9.64
C VAL A 355 0.44 -18.80 9.32
N LEU A 356 -0.85 -18.48 9.18
CA LEU A 356 -1.28 -17.10 8.90
C LEU A 356 -0.93 -16.15 10.04
N ARG A 357 -1.04 -16.56 11.30
CA ARG A 357 -0.65 -15.73 12.45
C ARG A 357 0.83 -15.38 12.38
N ALA A 358 1.71 -16.35 12.10
CA ALA A 358 3.15 -16.08 11.94
C ALA A 358 3.44 -15.09 10.79
N GLU A 359 2.74 -15.24 9.66
CA GLU A 359 2.86 -14.32 8.53
C GLU A 359 2.38 -12.89 8.85
N ILE A 360 1.29 -12.77 9.62
CA ILE A 360 0.74 -11.49 10.08
C ILE A 360 1.71 -10.79 11.03
N THR A 361 2.24 -11.52 12.03
CA THR A 361 3.25 -11.01 12.97
C THR A 361 4.48 -10.53 12.21
N ALA A 362 4.98 -11.29 11.23
CA ALA A 362 6.13 -10.90 10.43
C ALA A 362 5.88 -9.61 9.61
N ALA A 363 4.65 -9.40 9.14
CA ALA A 363 4.25 -8.20 8.42
C ALA A 363 4.03 -6.98 9.32
N GLY A 364 3.71 -7.18 10.61
CA GLY A 364 3.40 -6.12 11.56
C GLY A 364 2.08 -5.42 11.26
N VAL A 365 1.03 -6.21 11.03
CA VAL A 365 -0.32 -5.71 10.69
C VAL A 365 -1.32 -6.18 11.73
N THR A 366 -1.36 -5.50 12.88
CA THR A 366 -2.08 -5.89 14.10
C THR A 366 -3.57 -6.16 13.85
N TYR A 367 -4.25 -5.31 13.07
CA TYR A 367 -5.68 -5.50 12.82
C TYR A 367 -6.00 -6.79 12.04
N THR A 368 -5.05 -7.30 11.25
CA THR A 368 -5.23 -8.54 10.49
C THR A 368 -5.21 -9.75 11.42
N GLU A 369 -4.47 -9.68 12.52
CA GLU A 369 -4.48 -10.71 13.57
C GLU A 369 -5.85 -10.77 14.26
N LEU A 370 -6.42 -9.61 14.57
CA LEU A 370 -7.77 -9.51 15.14
C LEU A 370 -8.84 -10.07 14.19
N ALA A 371 -8.69 -9.84 12.88
CA ALA A 371 -9.59 -10.41 11.87
C ALA A 371 -9.45 -11.94 11.76
N LEU A 372 -8.24 -12.48 11.91
CA LEU A 372 -8.01 -13.93 11.99
C LEU A 372 -8.71 -14.53 13.21
N ASP A 373 -8.56 -13.89 14.37
CA ASP A 373 -9.22 -14.33 15.60
C ASP A 373 -10.74 -14.28 15.47
N LEU A 374 -11.30 -13.29 14.77
CA LEU A 374 -12.73 -13.24 14.49
C LEU A 374 -13.20 -14.39 13.58
N ALA A 375 -12.42 -14.76 12.57
CA ALA A 375 -12.72 -15.91 11.70
C ALA A 375 -12.67 -17.23 12.48
N LEU A 376 -11.73 -17.38 13.41
CA LEU A 376 -11.66 -18.52 14.32
C LEU A 376 -12.86 -18.56 15.28
N ALA A 377 -13.25 -17.43 15.86
CA ALA A 377 -14.45 -17.34 16.68
C ALA A 377 -15.70 -17.81 15.91
N PHE A 378 -15.82 -17.43 14.63
CA PHE A 378 -16.89 -17.91 13.76
C PHE A 378 -16.84 -19.44 13.57
N HIS A 379 -15.67 -20.00 13.29
CA HIS A 379 -15.46 -21.45 13.20
C HIS A 379 -15.87 -22.19 14.48
N HIS A 380 -15.38 -21.77 15.64
CA HIS A 380 -15.71 -22.41 16.92
C HIS A 380 -17.18 -22.23 17.28
N ALA A 381 -17.76 -21.06 16.98
CA ALA A 381 -19.20 -20.83 17.15
C ALA A 381 -20.01 -21.79 16.29
N ILE A 382 -19.65 -22.04 15.02
CA ILE A 382 -20.35 -23.02 14.18
C ILE A 382 -20.26 -24.43 14.78
N ARG A 383 -19.08 -24.82 15.28
CA ARG A 383 -18.84 -26.12 15.92
C ARG A 383 -19.49 -26.28 17.30
N ASN A 384 -20.07 -25.21 17.85
CA ASN A 384 -20.61 -25.18 19.20
C ASN A 384 -19.55 -25.41 20.30
N ASP A 385 -18.29 -25.08 20.00
CA ASP A 385 -17.15 -25.21 20.89
C ASP A 385 -17.03 -23.95 21.76
N HIS A 386 -17.74 -23.95 22.89
CA HIS A 386 -17.85 -22.78 23.76
C HIS A 386 -16.52 -22.44 24.45
N ASP A 387 -15.69 -23.44 24.75
CA ASP A 387 -14.41 -23.23 25.40
C ASP A 387 -13.46 -22.48 24.48
N GLN A 388 -13.39 -22.88 23.20
CA GLN A 388 -12.55 -22.19 22.21
C GLN A 388 -13.08 -20.80 21.83
N VAL A 389 -14.40 -20.62 21.75
CA VAL A 389 -14.97 -19.27 21.56
C VAL A 389 -14.60 -18.37 22.75
N THR A 390 -14.75 -18.84 23.98
CA THR A 390 -14.44 -18.08 25.19
C THR A 390 -12.95 -17.70 25.24
N ALA A 391 -12.06 -18.64 24.92
CA ALA A 391 -10.63 -18.38 24.82
C ALA A 391 -10.30 -17.34 23.74
N THR A 392 -11.01 -17.36 22.61
CA THR A 392 -10.84 -16.37 21.54
C THR A 392 -11.36 -15.00 21.94
N ILE A 393 -12.51 -14.91 22.64
CA ILE A 393 -13.02 -13.64 23.19
C ILE A 393 -12.02 -13.05 24.18
N ALA A 394 -11.48 -13.85 25.10
CA ALA A 394 -10.48 -13.38 26.05
C ALA A 394 -9.23 -12.81 25.35
N ARG A 395 -8.75 -13.48 24.30
CA ARG A 395 -7.61 -13.01 23.48
C ARG A 395 -7.95 -11.72 22.72
N LEU A 396 -9.13 -11.60 22.14
CA LEU A 396 -9.58 -10.38 21.47
C LEU A 396 -9.61 -9.23 22.49
N SER A 397 -10.26 -9.41 23.64
CA SER A 397 -10.35 -8.39 24.69
C SER A 397 -8.99 -7.94 25.23
N GLU A 398 -8.05 -8.89 25.39
CA GLU A 398 -6.66 -8.64 25.75
C GLU A 398 -5.92 -7.77 24.71
N ASN A 399 -6.09 -8.08 23.43
CA ASN A 399 -5.43 -7.40 22.33
C ASN A 399 -6.09 -6.07 21.95
N THR A 400 -7.32 -5.81 22.42
CA THR A 400 -8.09 -4.58 22.16
C THR A 400 -8.33 -3.74 23.40
N ARG A 401 -7.50 -3.88 24.45
CA ARG A 401 -7.66 -3.13 25.71
C ARG A 401 -7.55 -1.62 25.56
N ASP A 402 -6.87 -1.14 24.53
CA ASP A 402 -6.77 0.27 24.18
C ASP A 402 -8.07 0.83 23.57
N GLY A 403 -9.06 -0.04 23.33
CA GLY A 403 -10.40 0.28 22.84
C GLY A 403 -10.56 0.10 21.33
N ASP A 404 -9.47 0.03 20.57
CA ASP A 404 -9.55 -0.17 19.13
C ASP A 404 -9.95 -1.61 18.81
N PHE A 405 -10.92 -1.78 17.93
CA PHE A 405 -11.51 -3.06 17.55
C PHE A 405 -12.14 -3.85 18.69
N ALA A 406 -12.37 -3.25 19.87
CA ALA A 406 -13.02 -3.93 21.00
C ALA A 406 -14.39 -4.56 20.63
N TYR A 407 -15.07 -4.01 19.62
CA TYR A 407 -16.30 -4.58 19.07
C TYR A 407 -16.13 -5.95 18.41
N TYR A 408 -14.92 -6.44 18.13
CA TYR A 408 -14.72 -7.81 17.66
C TYR A 408 -15.01 -8.84 18.76
N SER A 409 -14.71 -8.53 20.03
CA SER A 409 -15.13 -9.37 21.16
C SER A 409 -16.65 -9.44 21.26
N ASP A 410 -17.35 -8.32 21.03
CA ASP A 410 -18.82 -8.30 20.99
C ASP A 410 -19.35 -9.21 19.88
N ILE A 411 -18.78 -9.10 18.67
CA ILE A 411 -19.20 -9.92 17.53
C ILE A 411 -18.98 -11.41 17.83
N ALA A 412 -17.81 -11.79 18.39
CA ALA A 412 -17.53 -13.17 18.78
C ALA A 412 -18.53 -13.69 19.83
N ALA A 413 -18.88 -12.88 20.83
CA ALA A 413 -19.93 -13.21 21.79
C ALA A 413 -21.31 -13.34 21.11
N PHE A 414 -21.64 -12.47 20.16
CA PHE A 414 -22.89 -12.53 19.40
C PHE A 414 -23.01 -13.81 18.56
N MET A 415 -21.92 -14.24 17.91
CA MET A 415 -21.86 -15.48 17.14
C MET A 415 -22.22 -16.70 18.01
N ALA A 416 -21.76 -16.73 19.26
CA ALA A 416 -21.93 -17.88 20.17
C ALA A 416 -23.07 -17.75 21.20
N ASP A 417 -23.96 -16.77 21.06
CA ASP A 417 -25.03 -16.49 22.06
C ASP A 417 -24.56 -16.11 23.45
N LEU A 418 -23.33 -15.66 23.62
CA LEU A 418 -22.84 -15.34 24.95
C LEU A 418 -23.36 -13.98 25.42
N PRO A 419 -23.57 -13.79 26.73
CA PRO A 419 -23.76 -12.46 27.29
C PRO A 419 -22.48 -11.63 27.09
N LEU A 420 -22.62 -10.31 26.98
CA LEU A 420 -21.48 -9.41 27.09
C LEU A 420 -21.16 -9.24 28.58
N GLU A 421 -19.90 -9.40 28.97
CA GLU A 421 -19.47 -9.26 30.37
C GLU A 421 -19.54 -7.80 30.84
N ASP A 422 -19.27 -6.85 29.93
CA ASP A 422 -19.29 -5.41 30.17
C ASP A 422 -20.22 -4.67 29.20
N THR A 423 -20.60 -3.44 29.56
CA THR A 423 -21.29 -2.55 28.62
C THR A 423 -20.30 -2.09 27.55
N SER A 424 -20.40 -2.67 26.36
CA SER A 424 -19.55 -2.30 25.22
C SER A 424 -19.64 -0.81 24.90
N PRO A 425 -18.50 -0.11 24.72
CA PRO A 425 -18.48 1.30 24.31
C PRO A 425 -18.89 1.50 22.83
N THR A 426 -19.10 0.40 22.10
CA THR A 426 -19.37 0.41 20.66
C THR A 426 -20.71 1.05 20.33
N ARG A 427 -20.67 2.01 19.39
CA ARG A 427 -21.85 2.71 18.89
C ARG A 427 -22.34 2.05 17.61
N TRP A 428 -23.14 1.00 17.74
CA TRP A 428 -23.76 0.31 16.59
C TRP A 428 -24.81 1.18 15.89
N ILE A 429 -24.85 1.18 14.55
CA ILE A 429 -25.76 2.03 13.76
C ILE A 429 -27.24 1.70 14.03
N ASP A 430 -27.59 0.42 14.03
CA ASP A 430 -28.96 -0.08 14.27
C ASP A 430 -29.14 -0.61 15.71
N GLY A 431 -28.15 -0.40 16.57
CA GLY A 431 -28.10 -0.95 17.93
C GLY A 431 -27.58 -2.40 18.03
N ALA A 432 -27.00 -2.73 19.18
CA ALA A 432 -26.31 -4.01 19.42
C ALA A 432 -27.20 -5.24 19.19
N GLN A 433 -28.50 -5.16 19.51
CA GLN A 433 -29.41 -6.30 19.35
C GLN A 433 -29.66 -6.69 17.89
N HIS A 434 -29.72 -5.70 16.97
CA HIS A 434 -29.85 -5.99 15.54
C HIS A 434 -28.58 -6.66 15.01
N THR A 435 -27.41 -6.13 15.38
CA THR A 435 -26.11 -6.73 15.06
C THR A 435 -25.99 -8.15 15.61
N ARG A 436 -26.37 -8.37 16.87
CA ARG A 436 -26.39 -9.70 17.50
C ARG A 436 -27.22 -10.68 16.68
N ARG A 437 -28.46 -10.33 16.34
CA ARG A 437 -29.33 -11.21 15.53
C ARG A 437 -28.73 -11.55 14.17
N ARG A 438 -28.14 -10.58 13.47
CA ARG A 438 -27.50 -10.81 12.16
C ARG A 438 -26.35 -11.81 12.26
N TRP A 439 -25.43 -11.62 13.19
CA TRP A 439 -24.29 -12.55 13.38
C TRP A 439 -24.71 -13.95 13.79
N ARG A 440 -25.71 -14.08 14.67
CA ARG A 440 -26.29 -15.39 15.00
C ARG A 440 -26.87 -16.09 13.80
N ASN A 441 -27.64 -15.36 12.98
CA ASN A 441 -28.28 -15.93 11.81
C ASN A 441 -27.24 -16.50 10.83
N LEU A 442 -26.08 -15.84 10.69
CA LEU A 442 -24.96 -16.35 9.88
C LEU A 442 -24.43 -17.69 10.43
N VAL A 443 -24.21 -17.79 11.74
CA VAL A 443 -23.77 -19.04 12.39
C VAL A 443 -24.82 -20.15 12.22
N SER A 444 -26.10 -19.84 12.47
CA SER A 444 -27.20 -20.80 12.33
C SER A 444 -27.36 -21.28 10.88
N ALA A 445 -27.28 -20.36 9.90
CA ALA A 445 -27.35 -20.70 8.49
C ALA A 445 -26.18 -21.62 8.09
N ARG A 446 -24.96 -21.34 8.58
CA ARG A 446 -23.81 -22.20 8.29
C ARG A 446 -23.93 -23.59 8.90
N ARG A 447 -24.40 -23.71 10.14
CA ARG A 447 -24.68 -25.01 10.77
C ARG A 447 -25.72 -25.80 9.97
N ALA A 448 -26.80 -25.15 9.54
CA ALA A 448 -27.83 -25.79 8.73
C ALA A 448 -27.29 -26.28 7.37
N HIS A 449 -26.42 -25.50 6.72
CA HIS A 449 -25.76 -25.89 5.48
C HIS A 449 -24.87 -27.13 5.66
N LEU A 450 -24.04 -27.17 6.71
CA LEU A 450 -23.17 -28.32 6.99
C LEU A 450 -23.97 -29.60 7.31
N ASN A 451 -25.02 -29.47 8.13
CA ASN A 451 -25.89 -30.61 8.48
C ASN A 451 -26.75 -31.11 7.31
N GLY A 452 -26.95 -30.30 6.27
CA GLY A 452 -27.66 -30.70 5.05
C GLY A 452 -26.77 -31.37 3.99
N HIS A 453 -25.47 -31.42 4.24
CA HIS A 453 -24.46 -32.03 3.36
C HIS A 453 -23.72 -33.22 4.01
N GLU A 454 -24.04 -33.57 5.26
CA GLU A 454 -23.78 -34.89 5.86
C GLU A 454 -24.89 -35.88 5.46
#